data_AF-A0A1B8C975-F1
#
_entry.id   AF-A0A1B8C975-F1
#
_cell.length_a   1.000
_cell.length_b   1.000
_cell.length_c   1.000
_cell.angle_alpha   90.00
_cell.angle_beta   90.00
_cell.angle_gamma   90.00
#
_symmetry.space_group_name_H-M   'P 1'
#
loop_
_entity.id
_entity.type
_entity.pdbx_description
1 polymer ?
#
loop_
_entity_poly.entity_id
_entity_poly.type
_entity_poly.pdbx_seq_one_letter_code
_entity_poly.pdbx_strand_id
1 'polypeptide(L)'
;MATPNPKSDTQPGPPDEATDWTPTQKAALSASRTARTTDARLSLPPPHRLLLGTSTAFLVGLTLGGSHGFGSAGLRFRAENAHRLPKEPTGWYLYHKSKNYRMMLEGVKEGVRMGARVAVWTGLFLGTEEVWDGVLGRREVGSTVVASLTVAGGFSLWNRFPMATAARTARTGLAIGLAYGLAQDAVGALRGRRPGYVDFVMGRGYGGRERGREGERTM
;
A
#
# COMPACT_ATOMS: atom_id res chain seq x y z
N MET A 1 -1.61 -62.42 50.96
CA MET A 1 -0.45 -62.71 50.08
C MET A 1 -0.63 -61.82 48.85
N ALA A 2 -0.06 -60.62 48.88
CA ALA A 2 -0.26 -59.61 47.85
C ALA A 2 0.67 -59.91 46.67
N THR A 3 0.09 -60.13 45.48
CA THR A 3 0.81 -60.25 44.22
C THR A 3 1.23 -58.86 43.72
N PRO A 4 2.45 -58.69 43.18
CA PRO A 4 2.90 -57.40 42.70
C PRO A 4 2.21 -57.02 41.39
N ASN A 5 1.74 -55.78 41.33
CA ASN A 5 1.16 -55.12 40.17
C ASN A 5 2.20 -55.02 39.03
N PRO A 6 1.96 -55.56 37.82
CA PRO A 6 2.88 -55.39 36.70
C PRO A 6 2.89 -53.93 36.26
N LYS A 7 4.10 -53.38 36.16
CA LYS A 7 4.36 -52.01 35.69
C LYS A 7 3.65 -51.81 34.34
N SER A 8 2.89 -50.74 34.23
CA SER A 8 2.35 -50.24 32.97
C SER A 8 3.52 -49.87 32.06
N ASP A 9 3.71 -50.64 30.99
CA ASP A 9 4.60 -50.28 29.91
C ASP A 9 4.19 -48.91 29.39
N THR A 10 5.12 -47.96 29.47
CA THR A 10 4.95 -46.63 28.91
C THR A 10 4.94 -46.79 27.40
N GLN A 11 3.76 -46.74 26.81
CA GLN A 11 3.58 -46.63 25.38
C GLN A 11 4.33 -45.36 24.92
N PRO A 12 5.26 -45.43 23.96
CA PRO A 12 5.87 -44.22 23.42
C PRO A 12 4.75 -43.40 22.79
N GLY A 13 4.59 -42.15 23.25
CA GLY A 13 3.71 -41.19 22.61
C GLY A 13 4.07 -41.04 21.12
N PRO A 14 3.13 -40.57 20.28
CA PRO A 14 3.42 -40.36 18.87
C PRO A 14 4.68 -39.49 18.75
N PRO A 15 5.65 -39.87 17.90
CA PRO A 15 6.90 -39.12 17.77
C PRO A 15 6.55 -37.68 17.42
N ASP A 16 7.20 -36.74 18.11
CA ASP A 16 7.14 -35.31 17.82
C ASP A 16 7.32 -35.14 16.30
N GLU A 17 6.21 -34.87 15.61
CA GLU A 17 6.11 -34.69 14.17
C GLU A 17 6.70 -33.31 13.84
N ALA A 18 7.99 -33.15 14.12
CA ALA A 18 8.82 -32.10 13.55
C ALA A 18 8.67 -32.26 12.04
N THR A 19 7.97 -31.30 11.45
CA THR A 19 7.49 -31.31 10.07
C THR A 19 8.71 -31.30 9.12
N ASP A 20 9.34 -32.45 8.91
CA ASP A 20 10.49 -32.57 8.03
C ASP A 20 9.99 -32.68 6.60
N TRP A 21 9.65 -31.52 6.03
CA TRP A 21 9.20 -31.42 4.65
C TRP A 21 10.24 -32.03 3.73
N THR A 22 9.81 -32.92 2.85
CA THR A 22 10.69 -33.57 1.89
C THR A 22 11.31 -32.51 0.96
N PRO A 23 12.49 -32.76 0.37
CA PRO A 23 13.13 -31.82 -0.56
C PRO A 23 12.21 -31.40 -1.72
N THR A 24 11.33 -32.31 -2.17
CA THR A 24 10.35 -32.06 -3.22
C THR A 24 9.22 -31.14 -2.75
N GLN A 25 8.72 -31.30 -1.52
CA GLN A 25 7.74 -30.39 -0.92
C GLN A 25 8.34 -28.99 -0.68
N LYS A 26 9.58 -28.92 -0.20
CA LYS A 26 10.33 -27.65 -0.05
C LYS A 26 10.49 -26.94 -1.40
N ALA A 27 10.80 -27.67 -2.46
CA ALA A 27 10.89 -27.15 -3.83
C ALA A 27 9.53 -26.71 -4.40
N ALA A 28 8.45 -27.45 -4.14
CA ALA A 28 7.10 -27.08 -4.58
C ALA A 28 6.58 -25.82 -3.85
N LEU A 29 6.87 -25.70 -2.55
CA LEU A 29 6.57 -24.51 -1.75
C LEU A 29 7.37 -23.29 -2.20
N SER A 30 8.67 -23.46 -2.50
CA SER A 30 9.50 -22.37 -3.02
C SER A 30 9.04 -21.94 -4.42
N ALA A 31 8.72 -22.88 -5.31
CA ALA A 31 8.15 -22.57 -6.62
C ALA A 31 6.81 -21.84 -6.52
N SER A 32 5.92 -22.27 -5.63
CA SER A 32 4.63 -21.60 -5.37
C SER A 32 4.79 -20.19 -4.80
N ARG A 33 5.79 -20.00 -3.94
CA ARG A 33 6.15 -18.68 -3.39
C ARG A 33 6.71 -17.78 -4.49
N THR A 34 7.62 -18.29 -5.32
CA THR A 34 8.22 -17.58 -6.46
C THR A 34 7.17 -17.21 -7.50
N ALA A 35 6.21 -18.08 -7.79
CA ALA A 35 5.08 -17.78 -8.67
C ALA A 35 4.22 -16.64 -8.09
N ARG A 36 3.83 -16.72 -6.81
CA ARG A 36 3.10 -15.63 -6.13
C ARG A 36 3.84 -14.30 -6.13
N THR A 37 5.17 -14.31 -5.98
CA THR A 37 5.97 -13.07 -6.02
C THR A 37 6.17 -12.54 -7.43
N THR A 38 6.30 -13.42 -8.43
CA THR A 38 6.41 -13.03 -9.85
C THR A 38 5.09 -12.42 -10.34
N ASP A 39 3.97 -12.99 -9.90
CA ASP A 39 2.62 -12.47 -10.16
C ASP A 39 2.27 -11.25 -9.29
N ALA A 40 3.06 -10.93 -8.26
CA ALA A 40 2.82 -9.75 -7.43
C ALA A 40 3.07 -8.45 -8.19
N ARG A 41 2.19 -7.44 -8.01
CA ARG A 41 2.43 -6.09 -8.56
C ARG A 41 3.77 -5.58 -8.06
N LEU A 42 4.66 -5.18 -8.97
CA LEU A 42 6.04 -4.74 -8.70
C LEU A 42 6.96 -5.81 -8.09
N SER A 43 6.65 -7.10 -8.22
CA SER A 43 7.42 -8.24 -7.67
C SER A 43 7.61 -8.24 -6.14
N LEU A 44 6.81 -7.47 -5.41
CA LEU A 44 6.88 -7.34 -3.96
C LEU A 44 5.73 -8.09 -3.29
N PRO A 45 5.98 -8.88 -2.24
CA PRO A 45 4.90 -9.47 -1.45
C PRO A 45 3.95 -8.38 -0.90
N PRO A 46 2.64 -8.62 -0.82
CA PRO A 46 1.64 -7.65 -0.36
C PRO A 46 1.98 -6.89 0.94
N PRO A 47 2.50 -7.53 2.02
CA PRO A 47 2.83 -6.79 3.24
C PRO A 47 3.98 -5.78 3.04
N HIS A 48 4.95 -6.09 2.17
CA HIS A 48 6.06 -5.19 1.87
C HIS A 48 5.57 -3.99 1.05
N ARG A 49 4.63 -4.21 0.12
CA ARG A 49 4.02 -3.12 -0.67
C ARG A 49 3.26 -2.14 0.22
N LEU A 50 2.48 -2.65 1.17
CA LEU A 50 1.76 -1.82 2.14
C LEU A 50 2.73 -1.03 3.03
N LEU A 51 3.73 -1.69 3.60
CA LEU A 51 4.71 -1.05 4.48
C LEU A 51 5.53 0.02 3.76
N LEU A 52 6.08 -0.29 2.59
CA LEU A 52 6.87 0.67 1.81
C LEU A 52 6.01 1.81 1.28
N GLY A 53 4.81 1.51 0.77
CA GLY A 53 3.89 2.50 0.23
C GLY A 53 3.41 3.50 1.30
N THR A 54 3.01 3.01 2.47
CA THR A 54 2.59 3.87 3.59
C THR A 54 3.76 4.65 4.20
N SER A 55 4.95 4.05 4.30
CA SER A 55 6.14 4.73 4.84
C SER A 55 6.60 5.86 3.92
N THR A 56 6.65 5.61 2.61
CA THR A 56 7.00 6.64 1.61
C THR A 56 5.96 7.75 1.57
N ALA A 57 4.67 7.40 1.59
CA ALA A 57 3.59 8.37 1.69
C ALA A 57 3.66 9.22 2.98
N PHE A 58 4.01 8.61 4.11
CA PHE A 58 4.25 9.32 5.37
C PHE A 58 5.37 10.35 5.22
N LEU A 59 6.52 9.96 4.64
CA LEU A 59 7.67 10.87 4.43
C LEU A 59 7.31 12.04 3.50
N VAL A 60 6.57 11.77 2.42
CA VAL A 60 6.09 12.82 1.52
C VAL A 60 5.13 13.76 2.23
N GLY A 61 4.17 13.23 3.00
CA GLY A 61 3.26 14.06 3.79
C GLY A 61 3.96 14.83 4.91
N LEU A 62 5.00 14.26 5.51
CA LEU A 62 5.82 14.92 6.54
C LEU A 62 6.60 16.10 5.97
N THR A 63 7.22 15.94 4.81
CA THR A 63 7.99 17.03 4.18
C THR A 63 7.08 18.15 3.70
N LEU A 64 5.96 17.83 3.06
CA LEU A 64 4.97 18.83 2.61
C LEU A 64 4.31 19.55 3.81
N GLY A 65 3.81 18.79 4.78
CA GLY A 65 3.18 19.35 5.98
C GLY A 65 4.16 20.16 6.83
N GLY A 66 5.40 19.68 6.95
CA GLY A 66 6.45 20.37 7.68
C GLY A 66 6.86 21.68 7.05
N SER A 67 7.04 21.71 5.74
CA SER A 67 7.35 22.94 5.00
C SER A 67 6.23 23.97 5.13
N HIS A 68 4.98 23.51 5.01
CA HIS A 68 3.79 24.36 5.17
C HIS A 68 3.66 24.92 6.60
N GLY A 69 3.80 24.07 7.62
CA GLY A 69 3.73 24.46 9.04
C GLY A 69 4.86 25.43 9.43
N PHE A 70 6.09 25.14 8.99
CA PHE A 70 7.26 25.97 9.23
C PHE A 70 7.09 27.40 8.68
N GLY A 71 6.67 27.51 7.41
CA GLY A 71 6.43 28.81 6.78
C GLY A 71 5.29 29.59 7.43
N SER A 72 4.17 28.93 7.70
CA SER A 72 2.98 29.54 8.30
C SER A 72 3.26 30.11 9.69
N ALA A 73 3.96 29.34 10.55
CA ALA A 73 4.34 29.78 11.88
C ALA A 73 5.34 30.95 11.83
N GLY A 74 6.22 30.97 10.84
CA GLY A 74 7.16 32.07 10.63
C GLY A 74 6.46 33.38 10.26
N LEU A 75 5.46 33.32 9.37
CA LEU A 75 4.66 34.48 9.00
C LEU A 75 3.80 34.97 10.18
N ARG A 76 3.17 34.06 10.93
CA ARG A 76 2.41 34.40 12.15
C ARG A 76 3.29 35.07 13.19
N PHE A 77 4.46 34.51 13.48
CA PHE A 77 5.40 35.11 14.45
C PHE A 77 5.83 36.53 14.04
N ARG A 78 6.09 36.75 12.74
CA ARG A 78 6.42 38.08 12.21
C ARG A 78 5.25 39.06 12.30
N ALA A 79 4.02 38.58 12.06
CA ALA A 79 2.83 39.40 12.19
C ALA A 79 2.61 39.81 13.66
N GLU A 80 2.69 38.86 14.59
CA GLU A 80 2.56 39.11 16.04
C GLU A 80 3.64 40.08 16.55
N ASN A 81 4.88 39.95 16.07
CA ASN A 81 6.03 40.73 16.55
C ASN A 81 6.40 41.91 15.63
N ALA A 82 5.54 42.29 14.68
CA ALA A 82 5.80 43.41 13.77
C ALA A 82 6.09 44.72 14.53
N HIS A 83 5.52 44.88 15.72
CA HIS A 83 5.71 46.02 16.61
C HIS A 83 6.93 45.90 17.55
N ARG A 84 7.58 44.72 17.64
CA ARG A 84 8.72 44.42 18.53
C ARG A 84 9.94 43.93 17.75
N LEU A 85 10.39 44.74 16.80
CA LEU A 85 11.62 44.44 16.06
C LEU A 85 12.85 44.66 16.97
N PRO A 86 13.82 43.75 16.94
CA PRO A 86 15.02 43.87 17.78
C PRO A 86 15.83 45.11 17.36
N LYS A 87 16.13 45.97 18.33
CA LYS A 87 16.98 47.18 18.14
C LYS A 87 18.41 47.00 18.66
N GLU A 88 18.64 45.94 19.42
CA GLU A 88 19.88 45.69 20.14
C GLU A 88 20.41 44.28 19.81
N PRO A 89 21.74 44.03 19.79
CA PRO A 89 22.30 42.74 19.36
C PRO A 89 21.79 41.54 20.15
N THR A 90 21.66 41.68 21.47
CA THR A 90 21.13 40.61 22.34
C THR A 90 19.67 40.30 22.03
N GLY A 91 18.86 41.33 21.78
CA GLY A 91 17.46 41.18 21.39
C GLY A 91 17.30 40.50 20.02
N TRP A 92 18.22 40.75 19.09
CA TRP A 92 18.22 40.09 17.79
C TRP A 92 18.39 38.57 17.90
N TYR A 93 19.29 38.12 18.77
CA TYR A 93 19.50 36.70 19.02
C TYR A 93 18.27 36.04 19.65
N LEU A 94 17.71 36.63 20.71
CA LEU A 94 16.53 36.10 21.40
C LEU A 94 15.31 36.03 20.47
N TYR A 95 15.11 37.06 19.65
CA TYR A 95 14.05 37.10 18.65
C TYR A 95 14.16 35.92 17.66
N HIS A 96 15.34 35.69 17.08
CA HIS A 96 15.55 34.60 16.12
C HIS A 96 15.50 33.21 16.76
N LYS A 97 15.97 33.07 18.01
CA LYS A 97 15.85 31.82 18.78
C LYS A 97 14.38 31.45 19.00
N SER A 98 13.56 32.38 19.48
CA SER A 98 12.13 32.17 19.70
C SER A 98 11.37 31.94 18.40
N LYS A 99 11.70 32.68 17.34
CA LYS A 99 11.14 32.51 16.00
C LYS A 99 11.41 31.10 15.47
N ASN A 100 12.68 30.69 15.45
CA ASN A 100 13.07 29.38 14.93
C ASN A 100 12.47 28.24 15.75
N TYR A 101 12.40 28.38 17.08
CA TYR A 101 11.76 27.37 17.92
C TYR A 101 10.27 27.17 17.57
N ARG A 102 9.50 28.27 17.48
CA ARG A 102 8.07 28.20 17.12
C ARG A 102 7.85 27.67 15.70
N MET A 103 8.71 28.06 14.76
CA MET A 103 8.66 27.54 13.39
C MET A 103 8.94 26.04 13.31
N MET A 104 9.95 25.55 14.03
CA MET A 104 10.28 24.12 14.06
C MET A 104 9.18 23.31 14.75
N LEU A 105 8.63 23.79 15.86
CA LEU A 105 7.57 23.10 16.59
C LEU A 105 6.31 22.91 15.72
N GLU A 106 5.85 23.97 15.05
CA GLU A 106 4.69 23.88 14.16
C GLU A 106 4.99 23.11 12.88
N GLY A 107 6.23 23.17 12.37
CA GLY A 107 6.68 22.32 11.27
C GLY A 107 6.59 20.83 11.62
N VAL A 108 7.12 20.41 12.77
CA VAL A 108 7.05 19.01 13.19
C VAL A 108 5.60 18.58 13.42
N LYS A 109 4.80 19.41 14.11
CA LYS A 109 3.40 19.11 14.42
C LYS A 109 2.54 18.95 13.16
N GLU A 110 2.60 19.91 12.24
CA GLU A 110 1.82 19.83 11.00
C GLU A 110 2.38 18.75 10.06
N GLY A 111 3.70 18.55 10.04
CA GLY A 111 4.35 17.47 9.29
C GLY A 111 3.86 16.09 9.71
N VAL A 112 3.90 15.76 11.01
CA VAL A 112 3.41 14.47 11.52
C VAL A 112 1.92 14.30 11.25
N ARG A 113 1.12 15.35 11.44
CA ARG A 113 -0.34 15.32 11.20
C ARG A 113 -0.67 15.07 9.73
N MET A 114 -0.03 15.79 8.80
CA MET A 114 -0.20 15.60 7.36
C MET A 114 0.34 14.24 6.92
N GLY A 115 1.54 13.86 7.37
CA GLY A 115 2.16 12.57 7.11
C GLY A 115 1.26 11.40 7.49
N ALA A 116 0.71 11.41 8.71
CA ALA A 116 -0.21 10.37 9.18
C ALA A 116 -1.49 10.31 8.32
N ARG A 117 -2.08 11.47 8.00
CA ARG A 117 -3.29 11.53 7.17
C ARG A 117 -3.04 10.96 5.78
N VAL A 118 -1.95 11.34 5.13
CA VAL A 118 -1.59 10.83 3.80
C VAL A 118 -1.30 9.33 3.84
N ALA A 119 -0.55 8.86 4.84
CA ALA A 119 -0.25 7.43 5.02
C ALA A 119 -1.51 6.57 5.20
N VAL A 120 -2.50 7.06 5.97
CA VAL A 120 -3.79 6.37 6.13
C VAL A 120 -4.53 6.23 4.80
N TRP A 121 -4.64 7.32 4.02
CA TRP A 121 -5.31 7.27 2.72
C TRP A 121 -4.58 6.40 1.70
N THR A 122 -3.24 6.43 1.69
CA THR A 122 -2.44 5.52 0.86
C THR A 122 -2.60 4.07 1.29
N GLY A 123 -2.63 3.79 2.59
CA GLY A 123 -2.89 2.45 3.12
C GLY A 123 -4.27 1.93 2.71
N LEU A 124 -5.29 2.79 2.78
CA LEU A 124 -6.64 2.47 2.31
C LEU A 124 -6.65 2.14 0.81
N PHE A 125 -6.00 2.97 -0.01
CA PHE A 125 -5.87 2.73 -1.45
C PHE A 125 -5.23 1.36 -1.76
N LEU A 126 -4.04 1.11 -1.22
CA LEU A 126 -3.28 -0.11 -1.49
C LEU A 126 -3.97 -1.35 -0.90
N GLY A 127 -4.65 -1.20 0.23
CA GLY A 127 -5.45 -2.25 0.86
C GLY A 127 -6.66 -2.62 0.02
N THR A 128 -7.43 -1.64 -0.47
CA THR A 128 -8.56 -1.88 -1.37
C THR A 128 -8.11 -2.54 -2.68
N GLU A 129 -6.98 -2.09 -3.24
CA GLU A 129 -6.40 -2.72 -4.44
C GLU A 129 -6.07 -4.20 -4.20
N GLU A 130 -5.46 -4.54 -3.06
CA GLU A 130 -5.11 -5.93 -2.73
C GLU A 130 -6.34 -6.81 -2.47
N VAL A 131 -7.37 -6.27 -1.79
CA VAL A 131 -8.64 -6.98 -1.59
C VAL A 131 -9.28 -7.30 -2.93
N TRP A 132 -9.32 -6.34 -3.85
CA TRP A 132 -9.97 -6.53 -5.15
C TRP A 132 -9.17 -7.43 -6.09
N ASP A 133 -7.84 -7.33 -6.07
CA ASP A 133 -6.93 -8.26 -6.76
C ASP A 133 -7.13 -9.72 -6.25
N GLY A 134 -7.40 -9.91 -4.95
CA GLY A 134 -7.70 -11.20 -4.35
C GLY A 134 -9.07 -11.77 -4.73
N VAL A 135 -10.09 -10.91 -4.82
CA VAL A 135 -11.48 -11.30 -5.19
C VAL A 135 -11.58 -11.68 -6.67
N LEU A 136 -10.95 -10.91 -7.57
CA LEU A 136 -11.05 -11.16 -9.01
C LEU A 136 -10.09 -12.23 -9.52
N GLY A 137 -9.08 -12.63 -8.73
CA GLY A 137 -8.03 -13.57 -9.15
C GLY A 137 -7.19 -13.07 -10.34
N ARG A 138 -7.36 -11.79 -10.72
CA ARG A 138 -6.70 -11.11 -11.85
C ARG A 138 -6.28 -9.72 -11.40
N ARG A 139 -5.13 -9.27 -11.90
CA ARG A 139 -4.53 -7.98 -11.57
C ARG A 139 -4.54 -7.12 -12.83
N GLU A 140 -5.49 -6.20 -12.90
CA GLU A 140 -5.78 -5.37 -14.07
C GLU A 140 -6.02 -3.92 -13.64
N VAL A 141 -5.99 -2.96 -14.60
CA VAL A 141 -6.34 -1.54 -14.39
C VAL A 141 -7.66 -1.37 -13.64
N GLY A 142 -8.63 -2.27 -13.87
CA GLY A 142 -9.96 -2.20 -13.25
C GLY A 142 -9.91 -2.18 -11.71
N SER A 143 -9.03 -2.96 -11.09
CA SER A 143 -8.92 -2.97 -9.62
C SER A 143 -8.35 -1.67 -9.07
N THR A 144 -7.42 -1.07 -9.79
CA THR A 144 -6.83 0.24 -9.48
C THR A 144 -7.85 1.37 -9.63
N VAL A 145 -8.70 1.31 -10.65
CA VAL A 145 -9.81 2.26 -10.84
C VAL A 145 -10.81 2.14 -9.69
N VAL A 146 -11.24 0.93 -9.34
CA VAL A 146 -12.15 0.70 -8.20
C VAL A 146 -11.53 1.18 -6.89
N ALA A 147 -10.24 0.90 -6.65
CA ALA A 147 -9.53 1.39 -5.47
C ALA A 147 -9.47 2.92 -5.43
N SER A 148 -9.18 3.58 -6.55
CA SER A 148 -9.14 5.04 -6.65
C SER A 148 -10.51 5.70 -6.40
N LEU A 149 -11.59 5.10 -6.92
CA LEU A 149 -12.95 5.56 -6.70
C LEU A 149 -13.40 5.34 -5.25
N THR A 150 -13.00 4.22 -4.65
CA THR A 150 -13.27 3.92 -3.23
C THR A 150 -12.62 4.96 -2.32
N VAL A 151 -11.34 5.30 -2.58
CA VAL A 151 -10.63 6.36 -1.84
C VAL A 151 -11.28 7.72 -2.06
N ALA A 152 -11.65 8.06 -3.31
CA ALA A 152 -12.32 9.31 -3.64
C ALA A 152 -13.69 9.46 -2.96
N GLY A 153 -14.47 8.38 -2.92
CA GLY A 153 -15.76 8.30 -2.22
C GLY A 153 -15.58 8.42 -0.71
N GLY A 154 -14.67 7.63 -0.13
CA GLY A 154 -14.34 7.71 1.30
C GLY A 154 -13.87 9.09 1.72
N PHE A 155 -13.02 9.74 0.91
CA PHE A 155 -12.55 11.10 1.15
C PHE A 155 -13.69 12.13 1.07
N SER A 156 -14.61 11.97 0.11
CA SER A 156 -15.77 12.86 -0.04
C SER A 156 -16.72 12.78 1.16
N LEU A 157 -16.93 11.57 1.68
CA LEU A 157 -17.73 11.33 2.89
C LEU A 157 -17.05 11.90 4.14
N TRP A 158 -15.74 11.66 4.29
CA TRP A 158 -14.95 12.17 5.41
C TRP A 158 -15.03 13.71 5.53
N ASN A 159 -15.00 14.40 4.39
CA ASN A 159 -15.08 15.87 4.34
C ASN A 159 -16.51 16.41 4.16
N ARG A 160 -17.53 15.54 4.14
CA ARG A 160 -18.95 15.89 3.96
C ARG A 160 -19.20 16.84 2.78
N PHE A 161 -18.62 16.52 1.64
CA PHE A 161 -18.72 17.38 0.46
C PHE A 161 -20.12 17.39 -0.16
N PRO A 162 -20.58 18.55 -0.69
CA PRO A 162 -21.79 18.61 -1.50
C PRO A 162 -21.60 17.82 -2.81
N MET A 163 -22.70 17.34 -3.41
CA MET A 163 -22.68 16.43 -4.57
C MET A 163 -21.82 16.92 -5.74
N ALA A 164 -21.81 18.23 -6.00
CA ALA A 164 -20.98 18.82 -7.05
C ALA A 164 -19.46 18.68 -6.79
N THR A 165 -19.03 18.80 -5.53
CA THR A 165 -17.63 18.64 -5.14
C THR A 165 -17.24 17.17 -5.12
N ALA A 166 -18.12 16.30 -4.61
CA ALA A 166 -17.93 14.86 -4.65
C ALA A 166 -17.77 14.34 -6.09
N ALA A 167 -18.57 14.84 -7.04
CA ALA A 167 -18.44 14.49 -8.45
C ALA A 167 -17.09 14.91 -9.05
N ARG A 168 -16.55 16.08 -8.66
CA ARG A 168 -15.20 16.50 -9.07
C ARG A 168 -14.13 15.58 -8.48
N THR A 169 -14.24 15.25 -7.20
CA THR A 169 -13.33 14.31 -6.52
C THR A 169 -13.36 12.93 -7.18
N ALA A 170 -14.54 12.45 -7.58
CA ALA A 170 -14.69 11.19 -8.31
C ALA A 170 -14.03 11.25 -9.70
N ARG A 171 -14.20 12.34 -10.46
CA ARG A 171 -13.53 12.53 -11.76
C ARG A 171 -12.02 12.55 -11.63
N THR A 172 -11.48 13.28 -10.64
CA THR A 172 -10.04 13.29 -10.37
C THR A 172 -9.54 11.92 -9.92
N GLY A 173 -10.31 11.22 -9.08
CA GLY A 173 -9.99 9.85 -8.65
C GLY A 173 -9.90 8.90 -9.84
N LEU A 174 -10.89 8.94 -10.74
CA LEU A 174 -10.92 8.15 -11.97
C LEU A 174 -9.71 8.46 -12.88
N ALA A 175 -9.41 9.74 -13.11
CA ALA A 175 -8.28 10.13 -13.95
C ALA A 175 -6.93 9.63 -13.37
N ILE A 176 -6.74 9.79 -12.06
CA ILE A 176 -5.54 9.31 -11.37
C ILE A 176 -5.46 7.78 -11.39
N GLY A 177 -6.58 7.10 -11.13
CA GLY A 177 -6.66 5.63 -11.15
C GLY A 177 -6.33 5.05 -12.52
N LEU A 178 -6.84 5.64 -13.59
CA LEU A 178 -6.49 5.25 -14.97
C LEU A 178 -5.02 5.50 -15.27
N ALA A 179 -4.51 6.70 -14.97
CA ALA A 179 -3.11 7.03 -15.23
C ALA A 179 -2.15 6.09 -14.49
N TYR A 180 -2.43 5.84 -13.21
CA TYR A 180 -1.61 4.95 -12.38
C TYR A 180 -1.72 3.48 -12.81
N GLY A 181 -2.93 2.98 -13.09
CA GLY A 181 -3.13 1.61 -13.55
C GLY A 181 -2.48 1.34 -14.91
N LEU A 182 -2.59 2.27 -15.87
CA LEU A 182 -1.89 2.17 -17.15
C LEU A 182 -0.37 2.21 -16.98
N ALA A 183 0.15 3.04 -16.07
CA ALA A 183 1.57 3.04 -15.76
C ALA A 183 2.03 1.71 -15.13
N GLN A 184 1.24 1.13 -14.23
CA GLN A 184 1.52 -0.19 -13.66
C GLN A 184 1.53 -1.28 -14.73
N ASP A 185 0.60 -1.25 -15.68
CA ASP A 185 0.55 -2.23 -16.78
C ASP A 185 1.67 -2.05 -17.80
N ALA A 186 2.11 -0.82 -18.07
CA ALA A 186 3.29 -0.56 -18.88
C ALA A 186 4.56 -1.13 -18.22
N VAL A 187 4.75 -0.91 -16.92
CA VAL A 187 5.86 -1.48 -16.15
C VAL A 187 5.76 -3.02 -16.09
N GLY A 188 4.55 -3.56 -15.98
CA GLY A 188 4.28 -5.00 -16.03
C GLY A 188 4.67 -5.61 -17.37
N ALA A 189 4.26 -4.98 -18.47
CA ALA A 189 4.56 -5.40 -19.84
C ALA A 189 6.07 -5.39 -20.11
N LEU A 190 6.79 -4.35 -19.67
CA LEU A 190 8.25 -4.26 -19.78
C LEU A 190 8.98 -5.37 -19.01
N ARG A 191 8.37 -5.90 -17.93
CA ARG A 191 8.91 -7.01 -17.13
C ARG A 191 8.43 -8.39 -17.61
N GLY A 192 7.80 -8.47 -18.78
CA GLY A 192 7.37 -9.74 -19.38
C GLY A 192 6.03 -10.27 -18.85
N ARG A 193 5.30 -9.53 -18.00
CA ARG A 193 3.92 -9.88 -17.63
C ARG A 193 2.98 -9.39 -18.73
N ARG A 194 2.12 -10.28 -19.25
CA ARG A 194 1.05 -9.89 -20.18
C ARG A 194 -0.15 -9.37 -19.38
N PRO A 195 -0.53 -8.08 -19.49
CA PRO A 195 -1.76 -7.60 -18.86
C PRO A 195 -2.97 -8.29 -19.52
N GLY A 196 -3.92 -8.78 -18.71
CA GLY A 196 -5.03 -9.60 -19.20
C GLY A 196 -5.95 -8.93 -20.23
N TYR A 197 -6.03 -7.60 -20.23
CA TYR A 197 -6.82 -6.85 -21.23
C TYR A 197 -6.15 -6.82 -22.61
N VAL A 198 -4.84 -7.06 -22.71
CA VAL A 198 -4.13 -7.08 -24.00
C VAL A 198 -4.64 -8.23 -24.85
N ASP A 199 -5.02 -9.37 -24.25
CA ASP A 199 -5.63 -10.48 -24.99
C ASP A 199 -7.06 -10.15 -25.47
N PHE A 200 -7.81 -9.32 -24.72
CA PHE A 200 -9.14 -8.83 -25.09
C PHE A 200 -9.07 -7.75 -26.18
N VAL A 201 -8.15 -6.79 -26.07
CA VAL A 201 -7.96 -5.68 -27.02
C VAL A 201 -7.27 -6.12 -28.30
N MET A 202 -6.34 -7.09 -28.22
CA MET A 202 -5.61 -7.62 -29.37
C MET A 202 -6.34 -8.78 -30.08
N GLY A 203 -7.60 -9.04 -29.72
CA GLY A 203 -8.49 -9.93 -30.47
C GLY A 203 -8.10 -11.42 -30.42
N ARG A 204 -7.38 -11.87 -29.38
CA ARG A 204 -7.24 -13.31 -29.11
C ARG A 204 -8.41 -13.77 -28.24
N GLY A 205 -9.59 -13.78 -28.85
CA GLY A 205 -10.77 -14.37 -28.28
C GLY A 205 -10.50 -15.80 -27.81
N TYR A 206 -11.09 -16.14 -26.66
CA TYR A 206 -11.34 -17.47 -26.14
C TYR A 206 -11.59 -18.50 -27.26
N GLY A 207 -10.54 -19.17 -27.76
CA GLY A 207 -10.70 -20.01 -28.95
C GLY A 207 -9.60 -21.04 -29.18
N GLY A 208 -8.98 -21.58 -28.11
CA GLY A 208 -7.84 -22.48 -28.30
C GLY A 208 -7.58 -23.53 -27.22
N ARG A 209 -8.51 -23.80 -26.29
CA ARG A 209 -8.29 -24.82 -25.24
C ARG A 209 -9.19 -26.06 -25.28
N GLU A 210 -10.14 -26.15 -26.20
CA GLU A 210 -11.03 -27.33 -26.25
C GLU A 210 -10.70 -28.37 -27.33
N ARG A 211 -9.88 -28.08 -28.34
CA ARG A 211 -9.51 -29.07 -29.40
C ARG A 211 -8.24 -29.89 -29.12
N GLY A 212 -7.92 -30.15 -27.86
CA GLY A 212 -6.72 -30.93 -27.49
C GLY A 212 -6.99 -32.20 -26.67
N ARG A 213 -8.22 -32.40 -26.16
CA ARG A 213 -8.54 -33.50 -25.24
C ARG A 213 -9.46 -34.58 -25.80
N GLU A 214 -9.97 -34.42 -27.02
CA GLU A 214 -10.80 -35.44 -27.68
C GLU A 214 -10.02 -36.35 -28.64
N GLY A 215 -8.81 -35.95 -29.06
CA GLY A 215 -7.98 -36.76 -29.97
C GLY A 215 -7.18 -37.90 -29.33
N GLU A 216 -7.14 -37.98 -27.99
CA GLU A 216 -6.30 -38.95 -27.26
C GLU A 216 -7.14 -40.07 -26.58
N ARG A 217 -8.44 -40.13 -26.87
CA ARG A 217 -9.32 -41.24 -26.42
C ARG A 217 -9.79 -42.16 -27.55
N THR A 218 -9.28 -41.96 -28.75
CA THR A 218 -9.53 -42.86 -29.89
C THR A 218 -8.21 -43.19 -30.58
N MET A 219 -7.37 -43.94 -29.89
CA MET A 219 -6.49 -44.96 -30.48
C MET A 219 -6.07 -45.95 -29.39
#